data_AF-A0A412ZKN2-F1
#
_entry.id   AF-A0A412ZKN2-F1
#
_cell.length_a   1.000
_cell.length_b   1.000
_cell.length_c   1.000
_cell.angle_alpha   90.00
_cell.angle_beta   90.00
_cell.angle_gamma   90.00
#
_symmetry.space_group_name_H-M   'P 1'
#
loop_
_entity.id
_entity.type
_entity.pdbx_description
1 polymer ?
#
loop_
_entity_poly.entity_id
_entity_poly.type
_entity_poly.pdbx_seq_one_letter_code
_entity_poly.pdbx_strand_id
1 'polypeptide(L)'
;MEIQGKVIAVLPIKDGVGKTSGNEWKSREFVLETEESRPQSLCLQLMNANIDRYAVEAGQTVHVKFDCSARQWENRWFNTLTAWEVTVIKAKEA
;
A
#
# COMPACT_ATOMS: atom_id res chain seq x y z
N MET A 1 3.39 7.27 -9.85
CA MET A 1 2.22 8.08 -9.42
C MET A 1 2.41 8.47 -7.96
N GLU A 2 1.69 9.46 -7.44
CA GLU A 2 1.79 9.87 -6.03
C GLU A 2 0.43 10.23 -5.42
N ILE A 3 0.31 10.07 -4.10
CA ILE A 3 -0.89 10.39 -3.33
C ILE A 3 -0.55 10.70 -1.87
N GLN A 4 -1.33 11.58 -1.24
CA GLN A 4 -1.21 11.90 0.18
C GLN A 4 -2.53 11.62 0.90
N GLY A 5 -2.44 11.10 2.12
CA GLY A 5 -3.61 10.94 2.98
C GLY A 5 -3.29 10.30 4.33
N LYS A 6 -4.34 10.13 5.13
CA LYS A 6 -4.26 9.49 6.45
C LYS A 6 -4.41 7.99 6.31
N VAL A 7 -3.53 7.22 6.93
CA VAL A 7 -3.64 5.77 7.00
C VAL A 7 -4.74 5.41 7.97
N ILE A 8 -5.79 4.74 7.48
CA ILE A 8 -6.96 4.36 8.27
C ILE A 8 -6.96 2.88 8.65
N ALA A 9 -6.22 2.04 7.91
CA ALA A 9 -6.07 0.62 8.22
C ALA A 9 -4.72 0.09 7.73
N VAL A 10 -4.17 -0.87 8.47
CA VAL A 10 -3.00 -1.65 8.06
C VAL A 10 -3.36 -3.11 8.22
N LEU A 11 -3.31 -3.86 7.12
CA LEU A 11 -3.71 -5.26 7.08
C LEU A 11 -2.55 -6.18 7.50
N PRO A 12 -2.84 -7.43 7.91
CA PRO A 12 -1.83 -8.43 8.20
C PRO A 12 -0.89 -8.66 7.01
N ILE A 13 0.35 -9.05 7.31
CA ILE A 13 1.31 -9.45 6.28
C ILE A 13 0.81 -10.73 5.62
N LYS A 14 0.88 -10.76 4.29
CA LYS A 14 0.67 -11.95 3.46
C LYS A 14 2.03 -12.37 2.91
N ASP A 15 2.23 -13.66 2.77
CA ASP A 15 3.43 -14.23 2.18
C ASP A 15 3.10 -15.41 1.28
N GLY A 16 4.07 -15.81 0.46
CA GLY A 16 3.97 -16.98 -0.38
C GLY A 16 5.18 -17.15 -1.28
N VAL A 17 5.11 -18.14 -2.16
CA VAL A 17 6.13 -18.41 -3.16
C VAL A 17 5.58 -18.06 -4.54
N GLY A 18 6.34 -17.28 -5.31
CA GLY A 18 5.94 -16.85 -6.65
C GLY A 18 5.89 -18.04 -7.60
N LYS A 19 4.71 -18.31 -8.19
CA LYS A 19 4.51 -19.45 -9.11
C LYS A 19 5.46 -19.42 -10.33
N THR A 20 5.89 -18.24 -10.76
CA THR A 20 6.74 -18.07 -11.95
C THR A 20 8.23 -18.00 -11.61
N SER A 21 8.61 -17.30 -10.54
CA SER A 21 10.01 -17.07 -10.18
C SER A 21 10.57 -18.08 -9.18
N GLY A 22 9.70 -18.77 -8.43
CA GLY A 22 10.10 -19.62 -7.30
C GLY A 22 10.58 -18.84 -6.07
N ASN A 23 10.59 -17.50 -6.12
CA ASN A 23 11.05 -16.66 -5.03
C ASN A 23 9.95 -16.44 -3.99
N GLU A 24 10.35 -16.41 -2.72
CA GLU A 24 9.49 -15.95 -1.64
C GLU A 24 9.12 -14.47 -1.83
N TRP A 25 7.87 -14.13 -1.54
CA TRP A 25 7.40 -12.77 -1.51
C TRP A 25 6.63 -12.52 -0.22
N LYS A 26 6.73 -11.29 0.28
CA LYS A 26 5.89 -10.76 1.35
C LYS A 26 5.19 -9.51 0.85
N SER A 27 3.93 -9.34 1.21
CA SER A 27 3.14 -8.15 0.92
C SER A 27 2.41 -7.70 2.17
N ARG A 28 2.35 -6.39 2.40
CA ARG A 28 1.53 -5.80 3.44
C ARG A 28 0.70 -4.69 2.84
N GLU A 29 -0.61 -4.82 2.98
CA GLU A 29 -1.58 -3.85 2.48
C GLU A 29 -1.89 -2.81 3.56
N PHE A 30 -2.09 -1.56 3.15
CA PHE A 30 -2.60 -0.50 3.99
C PHE A 30 -3.60 0.34 3.21
N VAL A 31 -4.55 0.94 3.91
CA VAL A 31 -5.57 1.81 3.34
C VAL A 31 -5.30 3.23 3.79
N LEU A 32 -5.18 4.14 2.83
CA LEU A 32 -5.15 5.58 3.08
C LEU A 32 -6.44 6.24 2.61
N GLU A 33 -6.82 7.32 3.28
CA GLU A 33 -7.91 8.19 2.90
C GLU A 33 -7.39 9.60 2.63
N THR A 34 -7.76 10.19 1.49
CA THR A 34 -7.33 11.53 1.09
C THR A 34 -8.02 12.62 1.92
N GLU A 35 -7.32 13.73 2.18
CA GLU A 35 -7.82 14.86 3.01
C GLU A 35 -8.47 15.97 2.18
N GLU A 36 -9.22 15.60 1.14
CA GLU A 36 -9.92 16.52 0.25
C GLU A 36 -11.42 16.61 0.55
N SER A 37 -12.15 17.51 -0.11
CA SER A 37 -13.58 17.76 0.17
C SER A 37 -14.47 16.52 -0.05
N ARG A 38 -14.02 15.57 -0.88
CA ARG A 38 -14.62 14.25 -1.05
C ARG A 38 -13.53 13.18 -0.87
N PRO A 39 -13.31 12.71 0.36
CA PRO A 39 -12.27 11.74 0.67
C PRO A 39 -12.39 10.48 -0.20
N GLN A 40 -11.26 10.03 -0.72
CA GLN A 40 -11.12 8.78 -1.45
C GLN A 40 -10.26 7.83 -0.65
N SER A 41 -10.74 6.60 -0.46
CA SER A 41 -9.95 5.54 0.16
C SER A 41 -9.24 4.71 -0.90
N LEU A 42 -7.94 4.50 -0.74
CA LEU A 42 -7.12 3.69 -1.62
C LEU A 42 -6.40 2.61 -0.81
N CYS A 43 -6.41 1.38 -1.33
CA CYS A 43 -5.64 0.27 -0.78
C CYS A 43 -4.35 0.12 -1.59
N LEU A 44 -3.21 0.19 -0.91
CA LEU A 44 -1.88 0.03 -1.50
C LEU A 44 -1.14 -1.09 -0.80
N GLN A 45 -0.21 -1.71 -1.52
CA GLN A 45 0.67 -2.75 -0.98
C GLN A 45 2.12 -2.29 -0.92
N LEU A 46 2.81 -2.65 0.15
CA LEU A 46 4.26 -2.67 0.27
C LEU A 46 4.75 -4.09 0.04
N MET A 47 5.82 -4.24 -0.74
CA MET A 47 6.39 -5.54 -1.10
C MET A 47 7.76 -5.74 -0.42
N ASN A 48 8.00 -6.95 0.07
CA ASN A 48 9.30 -7.42 0.56
C ASN A 48 9.95 -6.42 1.55
N ALA A 49 11.19 -6.00 1.28
CA ALA A 49 11.96 -5.09 2.15
C ALA A 49 11.28 -3.74 2.38
N ASN A 50 10.37 -3.30 1.51
CA ASN A 50 9.65 -2.04 1.70
C ASN A 50 8.65 -2.10 2.88
N ILE A 51 8.22 -3.30 3.28
CA ILE A 51 7.33 -3.49 4.44
C ILE A 51 8.02 -2.99 5.71
N ASP A 52 9.26 -3.44 5.94
CA ASP A 52 10.04 -3.07 7.13
C ASP A 52 10.63 -1.66 6.99
N ARG A 53 11.05 -1.27 5.79
CA ARG A 53 11.62 0.06 5.52
C ARG A 53 10.66 1.20 5.82
N TYR A 54 9.39 1.02 5.50
CA TYR A 54 8.38 2.08 5.60
C TYR A 54 7.35 1.87 6.71
N ALA A 55 7.44 0.76 7.46
CA ALA A 55 6.70 0.43 8.68
C ALA A 55 5.44 1.29 8.95
N VAL A 56 4.48 1.23 8.04
CA VAL A 56 3.32 2.13 8.04
C VAL A 56 2.39 1.75 9.19
N GLU A 57 1.88 2.76 9.89
CA GLU A 57 0.97 2.60 11.01
C GLU A 57 -0.34 3.37 10.79
N ALA A 58 -1.44 2.83 11.31
CA ALA A 58 -2.73 3.53 11.31
C ALA A 58 -2.62 4.83 12.11
N GLY A 59 -3.28 5.88 11.61
CA GLY A 59 -3.26 7.21 12.18
C GLY A 59 -2.20 8.15 11.61
N GLN A 60 -1.18 7.63 10.89
CA GLN A 60 -0.16 8.48 10.24
C GLN A 60 -0.74 9.18 9.00
N THR A 61 -0.31 10.41 8.73
CA THR A 61 -0.50 11.04 7.41
C THR A 61 0.77 10.83 6.59
N VAL A 62 0.63 10.22 5.41
CA VAL A 62 1.74 9.80 4.57
C VAL A 62 1.62 10.36 3.15
N HIS A 63 2.77 10.63 2.53
CA HIS A 63 2.91 10.81 1.08
C HIS A 63 3.48 9.53 0.48
N VAL A 64 2.79 8.96 -0.49
CA VAL A 64 3.12 7.65 -1.08
C VAL A 64 3.37 7.82 -2.55
N LYS A 65 4.53 7.34 -3.03
CA LYS A 65 4.77 7.12 -4.46
C LYS A 65 4.60 5.65 -4.78
N PHE A 66 3.85 5.39 -5.85
CA PHE A 66 3.42 4.05 -6.21
C PHE A 66 3.29 3.88 -7.72
N ASP A 67 3.27 2.61 -8.13
CA ASP A 67 2.96 2.19 -9.48
C ASP A 67 1.57 1.52 -9.50
N CYS A 68 0.84 1.71 -10.59
CA CYS A 68 -0.45 1.08 -10.83
C CYS A 68 -0.31 0.06 -11.96
N SER A 69 -0.66 -1.20 -11.70
CA SER A 69 -0.70 -2.25 -12.71
C SER A 69 -2.07 -2.91 -12.75
N ALA A 70 -2.52 -3.26 -13.95
CA ALA A 70 -3.76 -3.99 -14.13
C ALA A 70 -3.46 -5.49 -14.23
N ARG A 71 -4.21 -6.30 -13.49
CA ARG A 71 -4.18 -7.77 -13.59
C ARG A 71 -5.57 -8.30 -13.92
N GLN A 72 -5.62 -9.26 -14.83
CA GLN A 72 -6.85 -9.98 -15.13
C GLN A 72 -6.98 -11.19 -14.20
N TRP A 73 -8.15 -11.38 -13.60
CA TRP A 73 -8.52 -12.55 -12.81
C TRP A 73 -9.99 -12.89 -13.06
N GLU A 74 -10.29 -14.14 -13.43
CA GLU A 74 -11.65 -14.62 -13.72
C GLU A 74 -12.46 -13.68 -14.63
N ASN A 75 -11.86 -13.28 -15.76
CA ASN A 75 -12.44 -12.34 -16.73
C ASN A 75 -12.80 -10.94 -16.18
N ARG A 76 -12.28 -10.58 -14.99
CA ARG A 76 -12.36 -9.25 -14.40
C ARG A 76 -10.97 -8.62 -14.33
N TRP A 77 -10.92 -7.30 -14.33
CA TRP A 77 -9.67 -6.55 -14.21
C TRP A 77 -9.59 -5.89 -12.85
N PHE A 78 -8.43 -5.99 -12.21
CA PHE A 78 -8.14 -5.40 -10.92
C PHE A 78 -6.88 -4.58 -11.02
N ASN A 79 -6.90 -3.37 -10.46
CA ASN A 79 -5.69 -2.59 -10.30
C ASN A 79 -4.97 -3.00 -9.02
N THR A 80 -3.65 -3.00 -9.10
CA THR A 80 -2.75 -3.23 -7.98
C THR A 80 -1.90 -1.99 -7.83
N LEU A 81 -2.00 -1.34 -6.67
CA LEU A 81 -1.23 -0.14 -6.34
C LEU A 81 -0.04 -0.56 -5.47
N THR A 82 1.16 -0.51 -6.03
CA THR A 82 2.37 -0.96 -5.33
C THR A 82 3.20 0.24 -4.92
N ALA A 83 3.28 0.49 -3.60
CA ALA A 83 4.06 1.56 -3.03
C ALA A 83 5.56 1.20 -3.02
N TRP A 84 6.40 2.11 -3.51
CA TRP A 84 7.85 1.96 -3.52
C TRP A 84 8.57 3.04 -2.70
N GLU A 85 7.89 4.14 -2.38
CA GLU A 85 8.34 5.15 -1.43
C GLU A 85 7.17 5.64 -0.58
N VAL A 86 7.39 5.72 0.73
CA VAL A 86 6.44 6.28 1.69
C VAL A 86 7.17 7.25 2.59
N THR A 87 6.64 8.46 2.72
CA THR A 87 7.16 9.51 3.58
C THR A 87 6.09 9.89 4.59
N VAL A 88 6.39 9.74 5.89
CA VAL A 88 5.49 10.20 6.96
C VAL A 88 5.55 11.73 7.02
N ILE A 89 4.41 12.38 6.82
CA ILE A 89 4.25 13.83 6.90
C ILE A 89 3.79 14.24 8.31
N LYS A 90 2.88 13.45 8.90
CA LYS A 90 2.44 13.61 10.28
C LYS A 90 2.46 12.26 10.98
N ALA A 91 3.08 12.22 12.16
CA ALA A 91 3.05 11.05 13.02
C ALA A 91 1.62 10.78 13.51
N LYS A 92 1.36 9.55 13.96
CA LYS A 92 0.11 9.22 14.66
C LYS A 92 -0.01 10.10 15.92
N GLU A 93 -1.20 10.61 16.17
CA GLU A 93 -1.51 11.25 17.45
C GLU A 93 -1.45 10.19 18.56
N ALA A 94 -0.89 10.57 19.71
CA ALA A 94 -0.62 9.68 20.85
C ALA A 94 -1.87 9.36 21.67
#